data_AF-A0A820RQM6-F1
#
_entry.id   AF-A0A820RQM6-F1
#
_cell.length_a   1.000
_cell.length_b   1.000
_cell.length_c   1.000
_cell.angle_alpha   90.00
_cell.angle_beta   90.00
_cell.angle_gamma   90.00
#
_symmetry.space_group_name_H-M   'P 1'
#
loop_
_entity.id
_entity.type
_entity.pdbx_description
1 polymer ?
#
loop_
_entity_poly.entity_id
_entity_poly.type
_entity_poly.pdbx_seq_one_letter_code
_entity_poly.pdbx_strand_id
1 'polypeptide(L)'
;MVTLKKLCLNICVGESGDRLTRASKILEELTGQKPSVGHAQRTIRSFGIQRNEEISVFCSVRNILANDLLERALRIKEYRLPS
;
A
#
# COMPACT_ATOMS: atom_id res chain seq x y z
N MET A 1 0.22 11.68 25.38
CA MET A 1 -0.75 11.96 24.28
C MET A 1 -0.35 11.11 23.10
N VAL A 2 -1.22 10.20 22.65
CA VAL A 2 -0.89 9.29 21.54
C VAL A 2 -1.17 10.03 20.23
N THR A 3 -0.18 10.10 19.34
CA THR A 3 -0.32 10.75 18.04
C THR A 3 0.08 9.79 16.94
N LEU A 4 -0.72 9.75 15.87
CA LEU A 4 -0.44 8.92 14.71
C LEU A 4 0.66 9.60 13.88
N LYS A 5 1.86 9.01 13.89
CA LYS A 5 3.03 9.58 13.18
C LYS A 5 2.97 9.34 11.67
N LYS A 6 2.58 8.14 11.25
CA LYS A 6 2.49 7.75 9.84
C LYS A 6 1.49 6.62 9.66
N LEU A 7 0.80 6.61 8.53
CA LEU A 7 0.03 5.50 8.02
C LEU A 7 0.69 5.03 6.72
N CYS A 8 1.04 3.76 6.62
CA CYS A 8 1.62 3.18 5.41
C CYS A 8 0.57 2.30 4.73
N LEU A 9 0.25 2.62 3.48
CA LEU A 9 -0.61 1.81 2.62
C LEU A 9 0.28 1.00 1.68
N ASN A 10 0.01 -0.29 1.57
CA ASN A 10 0.80 -1.21 0.75
C ASN A 10 -0.13 -2.11 -0.05
N ILE A 11 0.09 -2.17 -1.35
CA ILE A 11 -0.58 -3.11 -2.27
C ILE A 11 0.50 -3.99 -2.88
N CYS A 12 0.47 -5.29 -2.54
CA CYS A 12 1.33 -6.30 -3.13
C CYS A 12 0.58 -7.03 -4.24
N VAL A 13 0.98 -6.81 -5.48
CA VAL A 13 0.36 -7.45 -6.66
C VAL A 13 1.07 -8.77 -6.98
N GLY A 14 2.40 -8.82 -6.81
CA GLY A 14 3.20 -10.03 -7.01
C GLY A 14 3.55 -10.32 -8.47
N GLU A 15 3.20 -9.43 -9.40
CA GLU A 15 3.58 -9.49 -10.81
C GLU A 15 3.81 -8.07 -11.34
N SER A 16 4.68 -7.94 -12.33
CA SER A 16 4.87 -6.69 -13.06
C SER A 16 3.80 -6.48 -14.15
N GLY A 17 3.64 -5.22 -14.59
CA GLY A 17 2.76 -4.87 -15.72
C GLY A 17 1.50 -4.09 -15.35
N ASP A 18 0.43 -4.24 -16.14
CA ASP A 18 -0.76 -3.37 -16.09
C ASP A 18 -1.47 -3.35 -14.74
N ARG A 19 -1.49 -4.49 -14.03
CA ARG A 19 -2.11 -4.57 -12.70
C ARG A 19 -1.38 -3.71 -11.68
N LEU A 20 -0.05 -3.64 -11.76
CA LEU A 20 0.76 -2.76 -10.92
C LEU A 20 0.46 -1.28 -11.23
N THR A 21 0.38 -0.92 -12.51
CA THR A 21 0.06 0.45 -12.94
C THR A 21 -1.34 0.87 -12.48
N ARG A 22 -2.33 -0.04 -12.51
CA ARG A 22 -3.67 0.23 -11.98
C ARG A 22 -3.67 0.40 -10.45
N ALA A 23 -2.95 -0.46 -9.73
CA ALA A 23 -2.80 -0.34 -8.28
C ALA A 23 -2.15 1.01 -7.89
N SER A 24 -1.16 1.46 -8.67
CA SER A 24 -0.55 2.77 -8.50
C SER A 24 -1.55 3.90 -8.66
N LYS A 25 -2.40 3.86 -9.70
CA LYS A 25 -3.44 4.88 -9.90
C LYS A 25 -4.47 4.91 -8.77
N ILE A 26 -4.90 3.74 -8.27
CA ILE A 26 -5.83 3.65 -7.14
C ILE A 26 -5.22 4.28 -5.88
N LEU A 27 -3.95 4.02 -5.60
CA LEU A 27 -3.26 4.63 -4.45
C LEU A 27 -3.11 6.14 -4.61
N GLU A 28 -2.83 6.62 -5.81
CA GLU A 28 -2.74 8.05 -6.10
C GLU A 28 -4.10 8.74 -5.92
N GLU A 29 -5.19 8.13 -6.38
CA GLU A 29 -6.55 8.66 -6.20
C GLU A 29 -6.98 8.69 -4.72
N LEU A 30 -6.64 7.65 -3.95
CA LEU A 30 -6.97 7.57 -2.53
C LEU A 30 -6.17 8.54 -1.66
N THR A 31 -4.90 8.78 -2.00
CA THR A 31 -3.97 9.55 -1.13
C THR A 31 -3.64 10.95 -1.65
N GLY A 32 -3.88 11.22 -2.94
CA GLY A 32 -3.45 12.45 -3.60
C GLY A 32 -1.93 12.58 -3.74
N GLN A 33 -1.17 11.51 -3.49
CA GLN A 33 0.29 11.50 -3.52
C GLN A 33 0.79 10.46 -4.53
N LYS A 34 1.93 10.75 -5.16
CA LYS A 34 2.60 9.78 -6.04
C LYS A 34 3.12 8.62 -5.19
N PRO A 35 2.64 7.39 -5.42
CA PRO A 35 3.10 6.25 -4.66
C PRO A 35 4.47 5.78 -5.15
N SER A 36 5.19 5.04 -4.30
CA SER A 36 6.50 4.46 -4.62
C SER A 36 6.37 2.99 -4.97
N VAL A 37 7.15 2.54 -5.95
CA VAL A 37 7.25 1.14 -6.35
C VAL A 37 8.26 0.38 -5.48
N GLY A 38 7.95 -0.89 -5.19
CA GLY A 38 8.80 -1.80 -4.44
C GLY A 38 9.33 -2.90 -5.35
N HIS A 39 10.64 -3.15 -5.25
CA HIS A 39 11.35 -4.16 -6.04
C HIS A 39 11.54 -5.46 -5.27
N ALA A 40 11.46 -6.58 -6.00
CA ALA A 40 11.73 -7.90 -5.46
C ALA A 40 13.23 -8.07 -5.10
N GLN A 41 13.51 -8.42 -3.84
CA GLN A 41 14.90 -8.63 -3.39
C GLN A 41 15.50 -9.94 -3.90
N ARG A 42 14.67 -10.96 -4.12
CA ARG A 42 15.08 -12.32 -4.49
C ARG A 42 14.14 -12.86 -5.57
N THR A 43 14.68 -13.71 -6.44
CA THR A 43 13.89 -14.50 -7.38
C THR A 43 13.20 -15.64 -6.62
N ILE A 44 11.88 -15.74 -6.71
CA ILE A 44 11.11 -16.85 -6.13
C ILE A 44 10.28 -17.50 -7.25
N ARG A 45 10.79 -18.63 -7.77
CA ARG A 45 10.21 -19.32 -8.94
C ARG A 45 8.77 -19.76 -8.72
N SER A 46 8.41 -20.20 -7.50
CA SER A 46 7.05 -20.61 -7.16
C SER A 46 6.02 -19.48 -7.27
N PHE A 47 6.46 -18.22 -7.13
CA PHE A 47 5.61 -17.05 -7.29
C PHE A 47 5.78 -16.37 -8.65
N GLY A 48 6.63 -16.89 -9.53
CA GLY A 48 6.91 -16.27 -10.84
C GLY A 48 7.70 -14.97 -10.80
N ILE A 49 8.23 -14.57 -9.63
CA ILE A 49 8.89 -13.27 -9.42
C ILE A 49 10.39 -13.36 -9.68
N GLN A 50 10.93 -12.40 -10.43
CA GLN A 50 12.36 -12.22 -10.67
C GLN A 50 12.97 -11.13 -9.79
N ARG A 51 14.29 -11.23 -9.53
CA ARG A 51 15.01 -10.20 -8.77
C ARG A 51 14.95 -8.84 -9.48
N ASN A 52 14.74 -7.78 -8.69
CA ASN A 52 14.56 -6.38 -9.11
C ASN A 52 13.27 -6.09 -9.90
N GLU A 53 12.40 -7.08 -10.08
CA GLU A 53 11.09 -6.87 -10.67
C GLU A 53 10.22 -5.99 -9.75
N GLU A 54 9.41 -5.11 -10.34
CA GLU A 54 8.46 -4.27 -9.61
C GLU A 54 7.23 -5.10 -9.24
N ILE A 55 7.00 -5.29 -7.93
CA ILE A 55 6.00 -6.25 -7.42
C ILE A 55 4.94 -5.63 -6.52
N SER A 56 5.19 -4.42 -6.02
CA SER A 56 4.34 -3.77 -5.03
C SER A 56 4.36 -2.27 -5.19
N VAL A 57 3.30 -1.63 -4.73
CA VAL A 57 3.20 -0.17 -4.66
C VAL A 57 2.84 0.21 -3.23
N PHE A 58 3.56 1.18 -2.67
CA PHE A 58 3.32 1.67 -1.32
C PHE A 58 3.27 3.20 -1.27
N CYS A 59 2.46 3.71 -0.36
CA CYS A 59 2.34 5.14 -0.08
C CYS A 59 2.40 5.39 1.43
N SER A 60 3.10 6.43 1.83
CA SER A 60 3.21 6.83 3.25
C SER A 60 2.51 8.16 3.47
N VAL A 61 1.43 8.10 4.24
CA VAL A 61 0.60 9.26 4.55
C VAL A 61 0.86 9.72 5.98
N ARG A 62 0.78 11.02 6.22
CA ARG A 62 0.96 11.63 7.55
C ARG A 62 -0.14 12.65 7.83
N ASN A 63 -0.13 13.15 9.07
CA ASN A 63 -0.98 14.25 9.53
C ASN A 63 -2.48 13.92 9.44
N ILE A 64 -3.28 14.93 9.13
CA ILE A 64 -4.76 14.88 9.10
C ILE A 64 -5.26 13.82 8.12
N LEU A 65 -4.63 13.71 6.94
CA LEU A 65 -5.04 12.73 5.92
C LEU A 65 -4.90 11.29 6.43
N ALA A 66 -3.90 11.01 7.27
CA ALA A 66 -3.72 9.69 7.85
C ALA A 66 -4.81 9.35 8.89
N ASN A 67 -5.30 10.33 9.64
CA ASN A 67 -6.39 10.11 10.62
C ASN A 67 -7.73 9.86 9.92
N ASP A 68 -8.07 10.66 8.90
CA ASP A 68 -9.29 10.47 8.11
C ASP A 68 -9.31 9.11 7.42
N LEU A 69 -8.19 8.73 6.80
CA LEU A 69 -8.07 7.45 6.09
C LEU A 69 -8.10 6.25 7.05
N LEU A 70 -7.54 6.40 8.26
CA LEU A 70 -7.66 5.39 9.32
C LEU A 70 -9.10 5.24 9.79
N GLU A 71 -9.83 6.35 10.02
CA GLU A 71 -11.22 6.30 10.47
C GLU A 71 -12.13 5.63 9.43
N ARG A 72 -11.95 5.97 8.16
CA ARG A 72 -12.64 5.30 7.04
C ARG A 72 -12.33 3.81 6.98
N ALA A 73 -11.07 3.42 7.18
CA ALA A 73 -10.66 2.02 7.17
C ALA A 73 -11.24 1.23 8.36
N LEU A 74 -11.25 1.82 9.57
CA LEU A 74 -11.81 1.18 10.76
C LEU A 74 -13.32 1.02 10.67
N ARG A 75 -14.01 1.95 10.01
CA ARG A 75 -15.45 1.83 9.74
C ARG A 75 -15.78 0.58 8.93
N ILE A 76 -14.95 0.24 7.92
CA ILE A 76 -15.13 -0.99 7.11
C ILE A 76 -14.99 -2.25 7.96
N LYS A 77 -14.16 -2.20 9.01
CA LYS A 77 -13.94 -3.31 9.94
C LYS A 77 -14.83 -3.27 11.18
N GLU A 78 -15.87 -2.43 11.18
CA GLU A 78 -16.78 -2.24 12.33
C GLU A 78 -16.05 -1.95 13.65
N TYR A 79 -14.89 -1.30 13.57
CA TYR A 79 -13.99 -1.04 14.71
C TYR A 79 -13.55 -2.30 15.47
N ARG A 80 -13.68 -3.49 14.87
CA ARG A 80 -13.18 -4.75 15.42
C ARG A 80 -11.91 -5.17 14.72
N LEU A 81 -10.88 -5.40 15.52
CA LEU A 81 -9.62 -5.96 15.07
C LEU A 81 -9.49 -7.36 15.72
N PRO A 82 -9.00 -8.36 14.97
CA PRO A 82 -8.64 -9.63 15.59
C PRO A 82 -7.60 -9.38 16.68
N SER A 83 -7.77 -10.07 17.80
CA SER A 83 -6.92 -10.01 18.99
C SER A 83 -5.54 -10.60 18.74
#